data_AF-A0A7D5Y2I8-F1
#
_entry.id   AF-A0A7D5Y2I8-F1
#
_cell.length_a   1.000
_cell.length_b   1.000
_cell.length_c   1.000
_cell.angle_alpha   90.00
_cell.angle_beta   90.00
_cell.angle_gamma   90.00
#
_symmetry.space_group_name_H-M   'P 1'
#
loop_
_entity.id
_entity.type
_entity.pdbx_description
1 polymer ?
#
loop_
_entity_poly.entity_id
_entity_poly.type
_entity_poly.pdbx_seq_one_letter_code
_entity_poly.pdbx_strand_id
1 'polypeptide(L)'
;SLLFNSGFLVFVFLFFHFFIYYFFNIRLLNFFVSVEIAYIVIFLLFQLNWTGDFLYLFIFLGVVVCEGAIALSVLIFVVRFFDKNNVKSGFFFGF
;
A
#
# COMPACT_ATOMS: atom_id res chain seq x y z
N SER A 1 -2.00 -1.06 29.53
CA SER A 1 -0.81 -1.89 29.23
C SER A 1 -1.18 -3.18 28.50
N LEU A 2 -2.13 -3.99 28.96
CA LEU A 2 -2.56 -5.24 28.29
C LEU A 2 -3.20 -5.02 26.89
N LEU A 3 -4.07 -4.01 26.73
CA LEU A 3 -4.64 -3.62 25.43
C LEU A 3 -3.59 -3.14 24.42
N PHE A 4 -2.52 -2.52 24.89
CA PHE A 4 -1.42 -2.06 24.05
C PHE A 4 -0.61 -3.25 23.53
N ASN A 5 -0.41 -4.26 24.38
CA ASN A 5 0.32 -5.47 24.04
C ASN A 5 -0.47 -6.37 23.07
N SER A 6 -1.79 -6.47 23.23
CA SER A 6 -2.65 -7.21 22.30
C SER A 6 -2.83 -6.48 20.96
N GLY A 7 -2.99 -5.15 20.96
CA GLY A 7 -3.07 -4.35 19.72
C GLY A 7 -1.79 -4.38 18.89
N PHE A 8 -0.62 -4.36 19.56
CA PHE A 8 0.67 -4.51 18.89
C PHE A 8 0.85 -5.91 18.28
N LEU A 9 0.42 -6.97 18.98
CA LEU A 9 0.45 -8.34 18.43
C LEU A 9 -0.43 -8.49 17.18
N VAL A 10 -1.63 -7.92 17.19
CA VAL A 10 -2.52 -7.91 16.01
C VAL A 10 -1.89 -7.14 14.85
N PHE A 11 -1.21 -6.03 15.14
CA PHE A 11 -0.50 -5.25 14.13
C PHE A 11 0.64 -6.05 13.48
N VAL A 12 1.49 -6.70 14.28
CA VAL A 12 2.57 -7.55 13.77
C VAL A 12 2.00 -8.71 12.95
N PHE A 13 0.88 -9.30 13.37
CA PHE A 13 0.23 -10.38 12.64
C PHE A 13 -0.34 -9.91 11.30
N LEU A 14 -0.99 -8.74 11.25
CA LEU A 14 -1.49 -8.13 10.01
C LEU A 14 -0.34 -7.77 9.07
N PHE A 15 0.75 -7.22 9.59
CA PHE A 15 1.93 -6.88 8.79
C PHE A 15 2.53 -8.13 8.13
N PHE A 16 2.74 -9.20 8.89
CA PHE A 16 3.21 -10.48 8.35
C PHE A 16 2.22 -11.08 7.34
N HIS A 17 0.92 -10.99 7.61
CA HIS A 17 -0.10 -11.49 6.68
C HIS A 17 -0.10 -10.72 5.36
N PHE A 18 0.07 -9.39 5.38
CA PHE A 18 0.22 -8.58 4.17
C PHE A 18 1.52 -8.87 3.42
N PHE A 19 2.62 -9.13 4.15
CA PHE A 19 3.90 -9.52 3.56
C PHE A 19 3.82 -10.89 2.84
N ILE A 20 3.08 -11.85 3.42
CA ILE A 20 2.81 -13.14 2.78
C ILE A 20 1.88 -12.97 1.57
N TYR A 21 0.84 -12.13 1.69
CA TYR A 21 -0.08 -11.86 0.58
C TYR A 21 0.64 -11.19 -0.60
N TYR A 22 1.61 -10.32 -0.33
CA TYR A 22 2.51 -9.74 -1.32
C TYR A 22 3.30 -10.81 -2.09
N PHE A 23 3.85 -11.80 -1.38
CA PHE A 23 4.66 -12.85 -2.02
C PHE A 23 3.83 -13.74 -2.96
N PHE A 24 2.53 -13.89 -2.70
CA PHE A 24 1.65 -14.78 -3.46
C PHE A 24 0.87 -14.10 -4.59
N ASN A 25 0.76 -12.77 -4.64
CA ASN A 25 -0.04 -12.08 -5.65
C ASN A 25 0.83 -11.24 -6.60
N ILE A 26 0.94 -11.68 -7.86
CA ILE A 26 1.78 -11.09 -8.93
C ILE A 26 1.32 -9.66 -9.33
N ARG A 27 0.15 -9.20 -8.87
CA ARG A 27 -0.39 -7.89 -9.24
C ARG A 27 0.09 -6.81 -8.29
N LEU A 28 0.98 -5.93 -8.78
CA LEU A 28 1.44 -4.72 -8.09
C LEU A 28 0.30 -3.85 -7.53
N LEU A 29 -0.87 -3.84 -8.17
CA LEU A 29 -2.05 -3.13 -7.65
C LEU A 29 -2.50 -3.67 -6.28
N ASN A 30 -2.53 -5.00 -6.12
CA ASN A 30 -2.93 -5.61 -4.85
C ASN A 30 -1.93 -5.29 -3.74
N PHE A 31 -0.65 -5.14 -4.09
CA PHE A 31 0.38 -4.69 -3.17
C PHE A 31 0.10 -3.27 -2.67
N PHE A 32 -0.16 -2.31 -3.56
CA PHE A 32 -0.47 -0.95 -3.14
C PHE A 32 -1.72 -0.87 -2.27
N VAL A 33 -2.77 -1.62 -2.62
CA VAL A 33 -3.98 -1.72 -1.79
C VAL A 33 -3.68 -2.31 -0.41
N SER A 34 -2.85 -3.36 -0.32
CA SER A 34 -2.47 -3.92 0.98
C SER A 34 -1.72 -2.94 1.87
N VAL A 35 -0.82 -2.13 1.30
CA VAL A 35 -0.04 -1.12 2.03
C VAL A 35 -0.95 -0.02 2.57
N GLU A 36 -1.90 0.47 1.76
CA GLU A 36 -2.92 1.43 2.21
C GLU A 36 -3.75 0.89 3.39
N ILE A 37 -4.19 -0.37 3.31
CA ILE A 37 -4.95 -0.99 4.42
C ILE A 37 -4.10 -1.06 5.69
N ALA A 38 -2.80 -1.39 5.58
CA ALA A 38 -1.91 -1.38 6.72
C ALA A 38 -1.80 0.02 7.36
N TYR A 39 -1.69 1.09 6.56
CA TYR A 39 -1.68 2.46 7.09
C TYR A 39 -2.96 2.85 7.80
N ILE A 40 -4.13 2.42 7.30
CA ILE A 40 -5.42 2.66 7.97
C ILE A 40 -5.48 1.95 9.33
N VAL A 41 -4.96 0.73 9.43
CA VAL A 41 -4.89 -0.01 10.70
C VAL A 41 -3.97 0.71 11.69
N ILE A 42 -2.81 1.20 11.25
CA ILE A 42 -1.90 2.01 12.08
C ILE A 42 -2.64 3.25 12.59
N PHE A 43 -3.33 3.96 11.70
CA PHE A 43 -4.09 5.15 12.04
C PHE A 43 -5.14 4.87 13.12
N LEU A 44 -5.92 3.79 12.97
CA LEU A 44 -6.93 3.39 13.97
C LEU A 44 -6.31 3.04 15.32
N LEU A 45 -5.16 2.34 15.33
CA LEU A 45 -4.45 2.00 16.56
C LEU A 45 -3.89 3.24 17.27
N PHE A 46 -3.36 4.20 16.51
CA PHE A 46 -2.94 5.48 17.06
C PHE A 46 -4.13 6.24 17.62
N GLN A 47 -5.23 6.36 16.88
CA GLN A 47 -6.45 7.04 17.33
C GLN A 47 -7.01 6.46 18.64
N LEU A 48 -6.96 5.13 18.82
CA LEU A 48 -7.47 4.47 20.03
C LEU A 48 -6.57 4.67 21.26
N ASN A 49 -5.28 4.91 21.08
CA ASN A 49 -4.32 5.06 22.18
C ASN A 49 -3.91 6.52 22.45
N TRP A 50 -4.14 7.43 21.51
CA TRP A 50 -3.60 8.78 21.56
C TRP A 50 -4.64 9.76 22.13
N THR A 51 -4.30 10.37 23.26
CA THR A 51 -5.10 11.45 23.90
C THR A 51 -4.60 12.86 23.53
N GLY A 52 -3.58 12.97 22.69
CA GLY A 52 -3.02 14.24 22.20
C GLY A 52 -3.69 14.77 20.92
N ASP A 53 -3.12 15.85 20.36
CA ASP A 53 -3.71 16.59 19.25
C ASP A 53 -3.89 15.78 17.96
N PHE A 54 -5.13 15.78 17.43
CA PHE A 54 -5.51 15.14 16.17
C PHE A 54 -4.81 15.71 14.94
N LEU A 55 -4.20 16.89 15.05
CA LEU A 55 -3.50 17.57 13.95
C LEU A 55 -2.40 16.69 13.33
N TYR A 56 -1.63 15.97 14.15
CA TYR A 56 -0.58 15.08 13.68
C TYR A 56 -1.13 13.89 12.88
N LEU A 57 -2.26 13.34 13.32
CA LEU A 57 -2.97 12.24 12.66
C LEU A 57 -3.49 12.67 11.27
N PHE A 58 -4.01 13.89 11.14
CA PHE A 58 -4.43 14.42 9.84
C PHE A 58 -3.26 14.69 8.89
N ILE A 59 -2.14 15.21 9.40
CA ILE A 59 -0.94 15.41 8.59
C ILE A 59 -0.41 14.05 8.09
N PHE A 60 -0.37 13.05 8.98
CA PHE A 60 0.01 11.68 8.62
C PHE A 60 -0.89 11.12 7.52
N LEU A 61 -2.22 11.25 7.67
CA LEU A 61 -3.17 10.77 6.66
C LEU A 61 -2.96 11.47 5.30
N GLY A 62 -2.66 12.77 5.32
CA GLY A 62 -2.35 13.54 4.11
C GLY A 62 -1.12 13.02 3.38
N VAL A 63 -0.04 12.70 4.12
CA VAL A 63 1.18 12.12 3.53
C VAL A 63 0.89 10.75 2.93
N VAL A 64 0.13 9.90 3.61
CA VAL A 64 -0.24 8.56 3.12
C VAL A 64 -1.02 8.65 1.79
N VAL A 65 -2.01 9.53 1.71
CA VAL A 65 -2.79 9.72 0.46
C VAL A 65 -1.89 10.22 -0.68
N CYS A 66 -0.94 11.11 -0.39
CA CYS A 66 0.03 11.57 -1.38
C CYS A 66 0.93 10.45 -1.87
N GLU A 67 1.46 9.60 -0.97
CA GLU A 67 2.24 8.42 -1.37
C GLU A 67 1.42 7.46 -2.24
N GLY A 68 0.16 7.19 -1.86
CA GLY A 68 -0.76 6.35 -2.63
C GLY A 68 -0.97 6.88 -4.05
N ALA A 69 -1.19 8.18 -4.20
CA ALA A 69 -1.33 8.82 -5.51
C ALA A 69 -0.06 8.71 -6.37
N ILE A 70 1.11 8.94 -5.78
CA ILE A 70 2.41 8.81 -6.46
C ILE A 70 2.62 7.36 -6.90
N ALA A 71 2.44 6.41 -6.00
CA ALA A 71 2.54 4.97 -6.27
C ALA A 71 1.64 4.53 -7.44
N LEU A 72 0.37 4.97 -7.44
CA LEU A 72 -0.57 4.64 -8.50
C LEU A 72 -0.16 5.25 -9.85
N SER A 73 0.35 6.49 -9.85
CA SER A 73 0.86 7.14 -11.06
C SER A 73 2.06 6.41 -11.67
N VAL A 74 2.98 5.94 -10.82
CA VAL A 74 4.13 5.11 -11.24
C VAL A 74 3.65 3.78 -11.79
N LEU A 75 2.67 3.13 -11.16
CA LEU A 75 2.09 1.89 -11.66
C LEU A 75 1.50 2.06 -13.07
N ILE A 76 0.71 3.12 -13.29
CA ILE A 76 0.12 3.40 -14.60
C ILE A 76 1.21 3.65 -15.64
N PHE A 77 2.28 4.36 -15.27
CA PHE A 77 3.43 4.59 -16.16
C PHE A 77 4.12 3.28 -16.53
N VAL A 78 4.37 2.40 -15.56
CA VAL A 78 4.99 1.09 -15.78
C VAL A 78 4.12 0.22 -16.68
N VAL A 79 2.81 0.13 -16.41
CA VAL A 79 1.88 -0.65 -17.22
C VAL A 79 1.86 -0.13 -18.66
N ARG A 80 1.77 1.19 -18.87
CA ARG A 80 1.82 1.79 -20.22
C ARG A 80 3.15 1.55 -20.92
N PHE A 81 4.26 1.54 -20.19
CA PHE A 81 5.58 1.29 -20.75
C PHE A 81 5.71 -0.15 -21.26
N PHE A 82 5.27 -1.13 -20.47
CA PHE A 82 5.26 -2.54 -20.90
C PHE A 82 4.30 -2.78 -22.06
N ASP A 83 3.10 -2.21 -22.04
CA ASP A 83 2.11 -2.36 -23.10
C ASP A 83 2.63 -1.77 -24.44
N LYS A 84 3.23 -0.58 -24.39
CA LYS A 84 3.81 0.08 -25.58
C LYS A 84 5.03 -0.66 -26.14
N ASN A 85 5.78 -1.37 -25.31
CA ASN A 85 6.91 -2.20 -25.76
C ASN A 85 6.44 -3.54 -26.37
N ASN A 86 5.34 -4.12 -25.89
CA ASN A 86 4.75 -5.32 -26.49
C ASN A 86 4.16 -5.08 -27.89
N VAL A 87 3.63 -3.88 -28.17
CA VAL A 87 3.13 -3.53 -29.51
C VAL A 87 4.28 -3.40 -30.53
N LYS A 88 5.47 -2.98 -30.11
CA LYS A 88 6.63 -2.88 -31.01
C LYS A 88 7.23 -4.22 -31.40
N SER A 89 7.06 -5.27 -30.60
CA SER A 89 7.50 -6.63 -30.96
C SER A 89 6.55 -7.37 -31.91
N GLY A 90 5.33 -6.85 -32.14
CA GLY A 90 4.33 -7.49 -33.00
C GLY A 90 4.39 -7.13 -34.49
N PHE A 91 5.16 -6.11 -34.89
CA PHE A 91 5.15 -5.60 -36.27
C PHE A 91 6.25 -6.18 -37.18
N PHE A 92 7.04 -7.15 -36.71
CA PHE A 92 8.18 -7.72 -37.47
C PHE A 92 8.07 -9.23 -37.75
N PHE A 93 6.86 -9.81 -37.66
CA PHE A 93 6.58 -11.21 -38.02
C PHE A 93 5.54 -11.35 -39.14
N GLY A 94 5.41 -10.35 -40.00
CA GLY A 94 4.42 -10.33 -41.07
C GLY A 94 4.83 -9.46 -42.26
N PHE A 95 5.99 -9.74 -42.83
CA PHE A 95 6.31 -9.47 -44.25
C PHE A 95 7.19 -10.60 -44.76
#